data_AF-A0A367LT44-F1
#
_entry.id   AF-A0A367LT44-F1
#
_cell.length_a   1.000
_cell.length_b   1.000
_cell.length_c   1.000
_cell.angle_alpha   90.00
_cell.angle_beta   90.00
_cell.angle_gamma   90.00
#
_symmetry.space_group_name_H-M   'P 1'
#
loop_
_entity.id
_entity.type
_entity.pdbx_description
1 polymer ?
#
loop_
_entity_poly.entity_id
_entity_poly.type
_entity_poly.pdbx_seq_one_letter_code
_entity_poly.pdbx_strand_id
1 'polypeptide(L)' 'GLPDDPATEMGPLITKEHLERVEGFVNRARELPHIEVVTGGKRAEGAGFFFEPTVLAGATQEDEVVRREIFGPV' A
#
# COMPACT_ATOMS: atom_id res chain seq x y z
N GLY A 1 0.00 -2.58 13.67
CA GLY A 1 0.50 -2.52 15.06
C GLY A 1 1.84 -3.23 15.17
N LEU A 2 2.41 -3.31 16.38
CA LEU A 2 3.65 -4.05 16.58
C LEU A 2 3.42 -5.57 16.41
N PRO A 3 4.33 -6.33 15.79
CA PRO A 3 4.10 -7.75 15.49
C PRO A 3 3.92 -8.67 16.70
N ASP A 4 4.41 -8.25 17.88
CA ASP A 4 4.37 -8.98 19.14
C ASP A 4 3.17 -8.61 20.02
N ASP A 5 2.35 -7.63 19.60
CA ASP A 5 1.10 -7.29 20.26
C ASP A 5 -0.02 -8.22 19.78
N PRO A 6 -0.67 -9.00 20.67
CA PRO A 6 -1.75 -9.93 20.29
C PRO A 6 -3.00 -9.24 19.73
N ALA A 7 -3.18 -7.93 19.92
CA ALA A 7 -4.26 -7.15 19.30
C ALA A 7 -3.91 -6.69 17.87
N THR A 8 -2.67 -6.87 17.42
CA THR A 8 -2.25 -6.45 16.08
C THR A 8 -2.73 -7.43 15.01
N GLU A 9 -3.56 -6.94 14.10
CA GLU A 9 -4.01 -7.71 12.92
C GLU A 9 -3.07 -7.57 11.71
N MET A 10 -2.31 -6.47 11.65
CA MET A 10 -1.37 -6.21 10.55
C MET A 10 -0.09 -5.52 11.05
N GLY A 11 1.05 -6.15 10.78
CA GLY A 11 2.39 -5.67 11.09
C GLY A 11 2.98 -4.72 10.02
N PRO A 12 4.21 -4.25 10.21
CA PRO A 12 4.91 -3.41 9.23
C PRO A 12 5.40 -4.26 8.05
N LEU A 13 5.80 -3.56 6.99
CA LEU A 13 6.62 -4.12 5.94
C LEU A 13 8.05 -4.40 6.45
N ILE A 14 8.77 -5.28 5.75
CA ILE A 14 10.06 -5.80 6.23
C ILE A 14 11.19 -4.77 6.22
N THR A 15 11.24 -3.89 5.20
CA THR A 15 12.28 -2.86 5.06
C THR A 15 11.72 -1.53 4.56
N LYS A 16 12.53 -0.48 4.69
CA LYS A 16 12.24 0.85 4.16
C LYS A 16 12.11 0.85 2.64
N GLU A 17 12.99 0.13 1.95
CA GLU A 17 12.97 0.00 0.49
C GLU A 17 11.67 -0.66 0.01
N HIS A 18 11.17 -1.64 0.77
CA HIS A 18 9.89 -2.28 0.48
C HIS A 18 8.71 -1.33 0.66
N LEU A 19 8.72 -0.52 1.73
CA LEU A 19 7.74 0.54 1.95
C LEU A 19 7.73 1.56 0.81
N GLU A 20 8.90 2.07 0.43
CA GLU A 20 9.07 3.03 -0.67
C GLU A 20 8.60 2.44 -2.01
N ARG A 21 8.83 1.15 -2.24
CA ARG A 21 8.32 0.44 -3.42
C ARG A 21 6.80 0.40 -3.44
N VAL A 22 6.15 -0.03 -2.36
CA VAL A 22 4.69 -0.11 -2.24
C VAL A 22 4.05 1.26 -2.43
N GLU A 23 4.56 2.27 -1.73
CA GLU A 23 4.12 3.66 -1.87
C GLU A 23 4.27 4.16 -3.31
N GLY A 24 5.38 3.83 -3.97
CA GLY A 24 5.62 4.19 -5.37
C GLY A 24 4.56 3.63 -6.33
N PHE A 25 4.13 2.37 -6.16
CA PHE A 25 3.04 1.78 -6.95
C PHE A 25 1.72 2.53 -6.75
N VAL A 26 1.36 2.79 -5.49
CA VAL A 26 0.11 3.48 -5.16
C VAL A 26 0.10 4.91 -5.66
N ASN A 27 1.22 5.63 -5.54
CA ASN A 27 1.32 7.00 -6.04
C ASN A 27 1.17 7.07 -7.57
N ARG A 28 1.80 6.16 -8.32
CA ARG A 28 1.62 6.10 -9.78
C ARG A 28 0.19 5.74 -10.17
N ALA A 29 -0.45 4.82 -9.45
CA ALA A 29 -1.84 4.47 -9.69
C ALA A 29 -2.78 5.67 -9.44
N ARG A 30 -2.55 6.44 -8.37
CA ARG A 30 -3.33 7.63 -8.02
C ARG A 30 -3.29 8.73 -9.09
N GLU A 31 -2.22 8.81 -9.89
CA GLU A 31 -2.13 9.80 -10.97
C GLU A 31 -2.98 9.42 -12.20
N LEU A 32 -3.49 8.18 -12.27
CA LEU A 32 -4.36 7.74 -13.35
C LEU A 32 -5.78 8.28 -13.15
N PRO A 33 -6.43 8.83 -14.20
CA PRO A 33 -7.72 9.50 -14.09
C PRO A 33 -8.88 8.55 -13.75
N HIS A 34 -8.71 7.25 -13.96
CA HIS A 34 -9.72 6.23 -13.67
C HIS A 34 -9.51 5.51 -12.33
N ILE A 35 -8.47 5.87 -11.57
CA ILE A 35 -8.19 5.29 -10.26
C ILE A 35 -8.70 6.20 -9.15
N GLU A 36 -9.41 5.60 -8.20
CA GLU A 36 -9.77 6.22 -6.93
C GLU A 36 -9.10 5.45 -5.78
N VAL A 37 -8.45 6.17 -4.87
CA VAL A 37 -7.98 5.59 -3.61
C VAL A 37 -9.13 5.65 -2.59
N VAL A 38 -9.84 4.54 -2.42
CA VAL A 38 -11.04 4.46 -1.57
C VAL A 38 -10.69 4.54 -0.09
N THR A 39 -9.58 3.91 0.30
CA THR A 39 -9.06 3.94 1.67
C THR A 39 -7.55 3.75 1.64
N GLY A 40 -6.88 4.19 2.71
CA GLY A 40 -5.44 4.05 2.88
C GLY A 40 -4.64 4.83 1.84
N GLY A 41 -3.69 4.15 1.20
CA GLY A 41 -2.83 4.68 0.16
C GLY A 41 -1.74 5.62 0.66
N LYS A 42 -1.41 5.55 1.94
CA LYS A 42 -0.36 6.37 2.56
C LYS A 42 0.36 5.57 3.64
N ARG A 43 1.52 6.07 4.03
CA ARG A 43 2.26 5.56 5.20
C ARG A 43 1.43 5.80 6.46
N ALA A 44 1.41 4.83 7.35
CA ALA A 44 0.81 5.06 8.67
C ALA A 44 1.69 6.02 9.48
N GLU A 45 1.09 6.76 10.40
CA GLU A 45 1.83 7.68 11.27
C GLU A 45 2.72 6.92 12.27
N GLY A 46 3.86 7.52 12.62
CA GLY A 46 4.78 6.99 13.63
C GLY A 46 6.01 6.28 13.06
N ALA A 47 6.69 5.50 13.91
CA ALA A 47 7.92 4.81 13.57
C ALA A 47 7.66 3.42 12.97
N GLY A 48 8.59 2.94 12.14
CA GLY A 48 8.51 1.65 11.46
C GLY A 48 8.11 1.77 9.99
N PHE A 49 7.91 0.63 9.33
CA PHE A 49 7.66 0.57 7.89
C PHE A 49 6.20 0.25 7.58
N PHE A 50 5.29 1.03 8.16
CA PHE A 50 3.86 0.79 8.04
C PHE A 50 3.26 1.50 6.83
N PHE A 51 2.44 0.76 6.09
CA PHE A 51 1.60 1.29 5.01
C PHE A 51 0.15 0.93 5.33
N GLU A 52 -0.75 1.88 5.19
CA GLU A 52 -2.17 1.64 5.49
C GLU A 52 -2.76 0.63 4.50
N PRO A 53 -3.66 -0.28 4.95
CA PRO A 53 -4.45 -1.11 4.05
C PRO A 53 -5.15 -0.26 3.01
N THR A 54 -4.86 -0.53 1.74
CA THR A 54 -5.24 0.30 0.61
C THR A 54 -6.24 -0.43 -0.26
N VAL A 55 -7.23 0.30 -0.78
CA VAL A 55 -8.15 -0.20 -1.81
C VAL A 55 -8.16 0.80 -2.95
N LEU A 56 -7.83 0.32 -4.15
CA LEU A 56 -7.88 1.09 -5.38
C LEU A 56 -9.13 0.68 -6.18
N ALA A 57 -10.03 1.62 -6.44
CA ALA A 57 -11.19 1.40 -7.29
C ALA A 57 -10.91 1.90 -8.72
N GLY A 58 -11.59 1.28 -9.69
CA GLY A 58 -11.51 1.64 -11.11
C GLY A 58 -10.32 1.03 -11.87
N ALA A 59 -9.49 0.22 -11.21
CA ALA A 59 -8.35 -0.43 -11.85
C ALA A 59 -8.75 -1.31 -13.05
N THR A 60 -7.99 -1.19 -14.13
CA THR A 60 -8.17 -1.92 -15.38
C THR A 60 -7.06 -2.94 -15.58
N GLN A 61 -7.27 -3.92 -16.46
CA GLN A 61 -6.28 -4.95 -16.78
C GLN A 61 -4.99 -4.40 -17.41
N GLU A 62 -5.00 -3.13 -17.82
CA GLU A 62 -3.84 -2.45 -18.40
C GLU A 62 -2.90 -1.83 -17.34
N ASP A 63 -3.40 -1.62 -16.13
CA ASP A 63 -2.70 -0.85 -15.11
C ASP A 63 -1.54 -1.63 -14.48
N GLU A 64 -0.47 -0.90 -14.16
CA GLU A 64 0.72 -1.48 -13.55
C GLU A 64 0.40 -2.24 -12.25
N VAL A 65 -0.48 -1.68 -11.41
CA VAL A 65 -0.90 -2.27 -10.13
C VAL A 65 -1.68 -3.59 -10.28
N VAL A 66 -2.27 -3.84 -11.45
CA VAL A 66 -2.95 -5.11 -11.75
C VAL A 66 -1.97 -6.14 -12.34
N ARG A 67 -0.97 -5.67 -13.11
CA ARG A 67 -0.03 -6.52 -13.84
C ARG A 67 1.22 -6.91 -13.06
N ARG A 68 1.60 -6.10 -12.07
CA ARG A 68 2.84 -6.27 -11.31
C ARG A 68 2.52 -6.48 -9.84
N GLU A 69 3.23 -7.43 -9.24
CA GLU A 69 3.08 -7.74 -7.84
C GLU A 69 3.68 -6.63 -6.95
N ILE A 70 2.81 -6.06 -6.11
CA ILE A 70 3.14 -4.96 -5.19
C ILE A 70 3.79 -5.49 -3.91
N PHE A 71 3.38 -6.68 -3.44
CA PHE A 71 3.80 -7.28 -2.16
C PHE A 71 3.53 -6.38 -0.93
N GLY A 72 2.49 -5.56 -0.99
CA GLY A 72 2.05 -4.69 0.10
C GLY A 72 0.54 -4.78 0.32
N PRO A 73 0.01 -4.12 1.35
CA PRO A 73 -1.43 -4.15 1.65
C PRO A 73 -2.20 -3.19 0.71
N VAL A 74 -2.32 -3.57 -0.56
CA VAL A 74 -2.93 -2.78 -1.66
C VAL A 74 -3.85 -3.64 -2.51
#